data_AF-A0A1M6IT71-F1
#
_entry.id   AF-A0A1M6IT71-F1
#
_cell.length_a   1.000
_cell.length_b   1.000
_cell.length_c   1.000
_cell.angle_alpha   90.00
_cell.angle_beta   90.00
_cell.angle_gamma   90.00
#
_symmetry.space_group_name_H-M   'P 1'
#
loop_
_entity.id
_entity.type
_entity.pdbx_description
1 polymer ?
#
loop_
_entity_poly.entity_id
_entity_poly.type
_entity_poly.pdbx_seq_one_letter_code
_entity_poly.pdbx_strand_id
1 'polypeptide(L)'
;MLRHLAIVMFLLLPACAQISGQREAEPTAELPVTRWDFRPESEIWTQATLQALTEHGAALPAMVPADYAEWCPEYAAQTPENRAAFWTGLLSALAKHESTWRPEAVGGGGLWYGLTQIDPRTARAYNCDVTSGQALKDGAANLRCAVRIAAAQVSKRGTINRGMRDWGPFHSAAKRAEMAAWTRAQPYCQAPEPKDPFTNLLDRL
;
A
#
# COMPACT_ATOMS: atom_id res chain seq x y z
N MET A 1 11.87 32.31 84.95
CA MET A 1 12.51 31.48 83.90
C MET A 1 11.49 30.40 83.57
N LEU A 2 10.88 30.25 82.39
CA LEU A 2 11.29 30.41 81.00
C LEU A 2 9.98 30.57 80.19
N ARG A 3 9.88 31.56 79.29
CA ARG A 3 8.70 31.77 78.42
C ARG A 3 8.83 30.83 77.21
N HIS A 4 7.90 29.90 77.02
CA HIS A 4 7.88 29.00 75.87
C HIS A 4 7.30 29.72 74.64
N LEU A 5 8.13 29.90 73.61
CA LEU A 5 7.76 30.38 72.29
C LEU A 5 7.30 29.17 71.47
N ALA A 6 6.02 29.13 71.08
CA ALA A 6 5.49 28.10 70.18
C ALA A 6 5.87 28.43 68.73
N ILE A 7 6.66 27.55 68.11
CA ILE A 7 7.02 27.63 66.68
C ILE A 7 5.91 26.95 65.88
N VAL A 8 5.23 27.73 65.04
CA VAL A 8 4.24 27.24 64.07
C VAL A 8 4.98 26.78 62.81
N MET A 9 5.00 25.48 62.58
CA MET A 9 5.59 24.84 61.41
C MET A 9 4.61 24.90 60.23
N PHE A 10 4.90 25.73 59.23
CA PHE A 10 4.13 25.83 57.99
C PHE A 10 4.42 24.60 57.10
N LEU A 11 3.42 23.75 56.90
CA LEU A 11 3.45 22.62 55.96
C LEU A 11 3.29 23.15 54.53
N LEU A 12 4.35 23.04 53.73
CA LEU A 12 4.31 23.30 52.29
C LEU A 12 3.80 22.04 51.56
N LEU A 13 2.61 22.13 50.96
CA LEU A 13 2.06 21.11 50.07
C LEU A 13 2.79 21.14 48.72
N PRO A 14 3.33 20.01 48.21
CA PRO A 14 3.86 19.96 46.85
C PRO A 14 2.69 19.90 45.86
N ALA A 15 2.54 20.93 45.04
CA ALA A 15 1.64 20.92 43.90
C ALA A 15 2.19 19.94 42.85
N CYS A 16 1.47 18.83 42.61
CA CYS A 16 1.72 17.97 41.45
C CYS A 16 1.38 18.76 40.18
N ALA A 17 2.39 19.27 39.49
CA ALA A 17 2.25 19.75 38.13
C ALA A 17 1.93 18.56 37.22
N GLN A 18 0.70 18.51 36.72
CA GLN A 18 0.34 17.57 35.66
C GLN A 18 1.06 18.00 34.38
N ILE A 19 2.12 17.29 34.02
CA ILE A 19 2.69 17.36 32.67
C ILE A 19 1.64 16.75 31.74
N SER A 20 0.83 17.61 31.12
CA SER A 20 0.07 17.26 29.94
C SER A 20 1.07 17.00 28.82
N GLY A 21 1.53 15.75 28.73
CA GLY A 21 2.23 15.25 27.56
C GLY A 21 1.30 15.41 26.37
N GLN A 22 1.56 16.43 25.55
CA GLN A 22 1.04 16.46 24.19
C GLN A 22 1.59 15.21 23.52
N ARG A 23 0.75 14.18 23.40
CA ARG A 23 1.03 13.07 22.49
C ARG A 23 1.01 13.71 21.11
N GLU A 24 2.20 14.04 20.62
CA GLU A 24 2.41 14.43 19.23
C GLU A 24 1.70 13.35 18.40
N ALA A 25 0.65 13.76 17.69
CA ALA A 25 -0.08 12.84 16.83
C ALA A 25 0.96 12.28 15.87
N GLU A 26 1.23 10.97 15.92
CA GLU A 26 2.08 10.33 14.93
C GLU A 26 1.53 10.74 13.55
N PRO A 27 2.36 11.24 12.63
CA PRO A 27 1.93 11.51 11.28
C PRO A 27 1.24 10.25 10.75
N THR A 28 -0.06 10.33 10.48
CA THR A 28 -0.75 9.27 9.75
C THR A 28 0.02 9.06 8.47
N ALA A 29 0.67 7.90 8.31
CA ALA A 29 1.44 7.59 7.13
C ALA A 29 0.56 7.86 5.90
N GLU A 30 0.99 8.81 5.06
CA GLU A 30 0.24 9.19 3.88
C GLU A 30 0.11 7.98 2.95
N LEU A 31 -1.10 7.71 2.48
CA LEU A 31 -1.33 6.60 1.56
C LEU A 31 -0.60 6.88 0.23
N PRO A 32 -0.04 5.86 -0.43
CA PRO A 32 0.66 6.05 -1.69
C PRO A 32 -0.31 6.51 -2.79
N VAL A 33 0.21 7.31 -3.72
CA VAL A 33 -0.54 7.70 -4.93
C VAL A 33 -0.95 6.46 -5.72
N THR A 34 -2.24 6.36 -6.02
CA THR A 34 -2.80 5.28 -6.84
C THR A 34 -3.64 5.83 -7.98
N ARG A 35 -3.77 5.02 -9.04
CA ARG A 35 -4.49 5.45 -10.23
C ARG A 35 -5.99 5.55 -10.04
N TRP A 36 -6.52 5.04 -8.93
CA TRP A 36 -7.92 5.14 -8.56
C TRP A 36 -8.19 6.25 -7.54
N ASP A 37 -7.25 7.15 -7.22
CA ASP A 37 -7.41 8.16 -6.16
C ASP A 37 -8.66 9.05 -6.34
N PHE A 38 -9.14 9.21 -7.58
CA PHE A 38 -10.37 9.93 -7.90
C PHE A 38 -11.67 9.20 -7.49
N ARG A 39 -11.57 7.94 -7.05
CA ARG A 39 -12.70 7.11 -6.64
C ARG A 39 -13.03 7.35 -5.17
N PRO A 40 -14.31 7.40 -4.80
CA PRO A 40 -14.68 7.51 -3.38
C PRO A 40 -14.22 6.30 -2.56
N GLU A 41 -13.99 5.14 -3.19
CA GLU A 41 -13.51 3.93 -2.54
C GLU A 41 -11.97 3.82 -2.51
N SER A 42 -11.24 4.85 -2.96
CA SER A 42 -9.78 4.79 -3.14
C SER A 42 -9.04 4.42 -1.85
N GLU A 43 -9.40 5.05 -0.74
CA GLU A 43 -8.75 4.83 0.56
C GLU A 43 -8.84 3.36 1.00
N ILE A 44 -10.06 2.78 0.97
CA ILE A 44 -10.28 1.40 1.40
C ILE A 44 -9.61 0.39 0.46
N TRP A 45 -9.55 0.68 -0.85
CA TRP A 45 -8.84 -0.16 -1.81
C TRP A 45 -7.33 -0.14 -1.60
N THR A 46 -6.77 1.04 -1.37
CA THR A 46 -5.34 1.23 -1.10
C THR A 46 -4.94 0.54 0.20
N GLN A 47 -5.67 0.77 1.30
CA GLN A 47 -5.41 0.14 2.60
C GLN A 47 -5.52 -1.39 2.53
N ALA A 48 -6.58 -1.94 1.91
CA ALA A 48 -6.76 -3.38 1.79
C ALA A 48 -5.65 -4.04 0.95
N THR A 49 -5.15 -3.34 -0.08
CA THR A 49 -4.06 -3.83 -0.93
C THR A 49 -2.74 -3.82 -0.16
N LEU A 50 -2.44 -2.72 0.55
CA LEU A 50 -1.24 -2.62 1.38
C LEU A 50 -1.23 -3.66 2.50
N GLN A 51 -2.36 -3.86 3.19
CA GLN A 51 -2.50 -4.91 4.20
C GLN A 51 -2.24 -6.30 3.60
N ALA A 52 -2.83 -6.62 2.44
CA ALA A 52 -2.55 -7.89 1.78
C ALA A 52 -1.06 -8.05 1.42
N LEU A 53 -0.37 -6.96 1.08
CA LEU A 53 1.06 -6.95 0.78
C LEU A 53 1.95 -7.07 2.02
N THR A 54 1.45 -6.81 3.23
CA THR A 54 2.17 -7.13 4.48
C THR A 54 1.88 -8.55 4.99
N GLU A 55 0.77 -9.15 4.55
CA GLU A 55 0.32 -10.49 4.92
C GLU A 55 0.67 -11.53 3.83
N HIS A 56 -0.34 -12.11 3.16
CA HIS A 56 -0.15 -13.20 2.18
C HIS A 56 0.56 -12.78 0.89
N GLY A 57 0.76 -11.47 0.68
CA GLY A 57 1.45 -10.89 -0.46
C GLY A 57 2.89 -10.46 -0.18
N ALA A 58 3.42 -10.67 1.03
CA ALA A 58 4.72 -10.14 1.48
C ALA A 58 5.92 -10.51 0.59
N ALA A 59 5.82 -11.59 -0.19
CA ALA A 59 6.85 -11.96 -1.15
C ALA A 59 7.05 -10.91 -2.27
N LEU A 60 6.00 -10.16 -2.63
CA LEU A 60 6.05 -9.14 -3.68
C LEU A 60 6.97 -7.97 -3.33
N PRO A 61 6.79 -7.23 -2.21
CA PRO A 61 7.70 -6.15 -1.83
C PRO A 61 9.08 -6.66 -1.37
N ALA A 62 9.17 -7.90 -0.87
CA ALA A 62 10.43 -8.48 -0.40
C ALA A 62 11.39 -8.90 -1.54
N MET A 63 10.87 -9.21 -2.73
CA MET A 63 11.68 -9.63 -3.87
C MET A 63 12.14 -8.45 -4.73
N VAL A 64 13.10 -8.70 -5.64
CA VAL A 64 13.45 -7.78 -6.74
C VAL A 64 13.19 -8.54 -8.05
N PRO A 65 12.06 -8.29 -8.75
CA PRO A 65 11.78 -8.94 -10.03
C PRO A 65 12.83 -8.57 -11.08
N ALA A 66 13.26 -9.49 -11.94
CA ALA A 66 14.36 -9.24 -12.87
C ALA A 66 14.09 -8.12 -13.90
N ASP A 67 12.82 -7.78 -14.13
CA ASP A 67 12.36 -6.70 -15.01
C ASP A 67 11.90 -5.45 -14.24
N TYR A 68 12.25 -5.30 -12.95
CA TYR A 68 11.81 -4.18 -12.11
C TYR A 68 12.06 -2.82 -12.77
N ALA A 69 13.22 -2.66 -13.43
CA ALA A 69 13.64 -1.38 -14.00
C ALA A 69 12.76 -0.90 -15.16
N GLU A 70 12.02 -1.81 -15.81
CA GLU A 70 10.99 -1.44 -16.82
C GLU A 70 9.83 -0.71 -16.13
N TRP A 71 9.42 -1.18 -14.97
CA TRP A 71 8.23 -0.74 -14.24
C TRP A 71 8.49 0.38 -13.23
N CYS A 72 9.67 0.37 -12.62
CA CYS A 72 10.03 1.24 -11.50
C CYS A 72 11.58 1.31 -11.39
N PRO A 73 12.23 2.37 -11.91
CA PRO A 73 13.69 2.43 -12.06
C PRO A 73 14.45 2.21 -10.75
N GLU A 74 13.94 2.79 -9.66
CA GLU A 74 14.60 2.77 -8.35
C GLU A 74 14.12 1.64 -7.43
N TYR A 75 13.27 0.72 -7.91
CA TYR A 75 12.62 -0.30 -7.08
C TYR A 75 13.60 -1.06 -6.16
N ALA A 76 14.77 -1.42 -6.68
CA ALA A 76 15.78 -2.15 -5.90
C ALA A 76 16.38 -1.31 -4.74
N ALA A 77 16.42 0.02 -4.86
CA ALA A 77 16.89 0.92 -3.81
C ALA A 77 15.77 1.37 -2.85
N GLN A 78 14.51 1.11 -3.19
CA GLN A 78 13.36 1.53 -2.40
C GLN A 78 13.16 0.71 -1.12
N THR A 79 12.55 1.35 -0.12
CA THR A 79 12.15 0.70 1.13
C THR A 79 11.03 -0.33 0.90
N PRO A 80 10.81 -1.29 1.82
CA PRO A 80 9.69 -2.23 1.72
C PRO A 80 8.33 -1.54 1.54
N GLU A 81 8.13 -0.39 2.19
CA GLU A 81 6.90 0.40 2.11
C GLU A 81 6.70 0.97 0.70
N ASN A 82 7.74 1.57 0.11
CA ASN A 82 7.69 2.08 -1.26
C ASN A 82 7.55 0.96 -2.30
N ARG A 83 8.12 -0.22 -2.03
CA ARG A 83 7.90 -1.41 -2.86
C ARG A 83 6.47 -1.93 -2.78
N ALA A 84 5.84 -1.86 -1.60
CA ALA A 84 4.42 -2.18 -1.45
C ALA A 84 3.54 -1.13 -2.16
N ALA A 85 3.90 0.15 -2.05
CA ALA A 85 3.27 1.23 -2.80
C ALA A 85 3.33 1.02 -4.32
N PHE A 86 4.48 0.56 -4.84
CA PHE A 86 4.61 0.16 -6.24
C PHE A 86 3.60 -0.92 -6.64
N TRP A 87 3.48 -2.00 -5.86
CA TRP A 87 2.56 -3.09 -6.18
C TRP A 87 1.10 -2.65 -6.13
N THR A 88 0.72 -1.83 -5.15
CA THR A 88 -0.59 -1.19 -5.09
C THR A 88 -0.84 -0.31 -6.31
N GLY A 89 0.14 0.52 -6.68
CA GLY A 89 0.11 1.35 -7.87
C GLY A 89 -0.07 0.54 -9.15
N LEU A 90 0.68 -0.54 -9.33
CA LEU A 90 0.57 -1.42 -10.48
C LEU A 90 -0.83 -2.06 -10.58
N LEU A 91 -1.40 -2.53 -9.46
CA LEU A 91 -2.76 -3.08 -9.44
C LEU A 91 -3.81 -2.00 -9.77
N SER A 92 -3.59 -0.75 -9.35
CA SER A 92 -4.47 0.37 -9.73
C SER A 92 -4.38 0.73 -11.22
N ALA A 93 -3.20 0.63 -11.82
CA ALA A 93 -3.02 0.78 -13.26
C ALA A 93 -3.63 -0.39 -14.04
N LEU A 94 -3.55 -1.61 -13.51
CA LEU A 94 -4.21 -2.79 -14.06
C LEU A 94 -5.74 -2.64 -14.04
N ALA A 95 -6.32 -2.20 -12.93
CA ALA A 95 -7.76 -2.02 -12.77
C ALA A 95 -8.37 -1.08 -13.82
N LYS A 96 -7.60 -0.08 -14.29
CA LYS A 96 -7.97 0.76 -15.44
C LYS A 96 -8.32 -0.10 -16.67
N HIS A 97 -7.42 -1.01 -17.03
CA HIS A 97 -7.52 -1.78 -18.27
C HIS A 97 -8.45 -2.98 -18.18
N GLU A 98 -8.68 -3.47 -16.96
CA GLU A 98 -9.57 -4.60 -16.68
C GLU A 98 -11.02 -4.17 -16.48
N SER A 99 -11.27 -3.09 -15.73
CA SER A 99 -12.63 -2.69 -15.33
C SER A 99 -12.95 -1.21 -15.51
N THR A 100 -11.95 -0.37 -15.87
CA THR A 100 -12.06 1.09 -15.73
C THR A 100 -12.41 1.50 -14.29
N TRP A 101 -11.79 0.81 -13.32
CA TRP A 101 -12.00 1.03 -11.88
C TRP A 101 -13.44 0.83 -11.39
N ARG A 102 -14.19 -0.06 -12.05
CA ARG A 102 -15.57 -0.37 -11.69
C ARG A 102 -15.63 -1.69 -10.90
N PRO A 103 -15.87 -1.65 -9.58
CA PRO A 103 -15.90 -2.85 -8.77
C PRO A 103 -17.06 -3.80 -9.13
N GLU A 104 -18.13 -3.30 -9.73
CA GLU A 104 -19.27 -4.12 -10.17
C GLU A 104 -19.10 -4.75 -11.57
N ALA A 105 -17.98 -4.46 -12.26
CA ALA A 105 -17.73 -4.91 -13.62
C ALA A 105 -17.75 -6.44 -13.75
N VAL A 106 -18.41 -6.92 -14.80
CA VAL A 106 -18.43 -8.34 -15.19
C VAL A 106 -18.06 -8.45 -16.66
N GLY A 107 -16.96 -9.13 -16.94
CA GLY A 107 -16.42 -9.32 -18.29
C GLY A 107 -16.41 -10.78 -18.73
N GLY A 108 -15.84 -11.03 -19.92
CA GLY A 108 -15.65 -12.39 -20.44
C GLY A 108 -16.94 -13.19 -20.64
N GLY A 109 -18.05 -12.52 -20.96
CA GLY A 109 -19.36 -13.18 -21.08
C GLY A 109 -19.96 -13.62 -19.75
N GLY A 110 -19.58 -12.99 -18.63
CA GLY A 110 -20.10 -13.34 -17.31
C GLY A 110 -19.13 -14.13 -16.42
N LEU A 111 -17.86 -14.23 -16.80
CA LEU A 111 -16.89 -15.13 -16.14
C LEU A 111 -15.92 -14.42 -15.21
N TRP A 112 -15.65 -13.14 -15.45
CA TRP A 112 -14.63 -12.37 -14.74
C TRP A 112 -15.25 -11.19 -14.01
N TYR A 113 -14.81 -10.96 -12.76
CA TYR A 113 -15.50 -10.05 -11.85
C TYR A 113 -14.56 -9.03 -11.22
N GLY A 114 -15.11 -7.84 -11.02
CA GLY A 114 -14.53 -6.77 -10.23
C GLY A 114 -13.35 -6.06 -10.84
N LEU A 115 -12.62 -5.33 -9.99
CA LEU A 115 -11.59 -4.39 -10.39
C LEU A 115 -10.52 -5.01 -11.30
N THR A 116 -10.10 -6.23 -10.99
CA THR A 116 -9.04 -6.95 -11.70
C THR A 116 -9.53 -8.18 -12.46
N GLN A 117 -10.86 -8.28 -12.70
CA GLN A 117 -11.47 -9.29 -13.57
C GLN A 117 -11.08 -10.75 -13.23
N ILE A 118 -11.27 -11.13 -11.96
CA ILE A 118 -10.91 -12.46 -11.47
C ILE A 118 -12.05 -13.46 -11.75
N ASP A 119 -11.70 -14.65 -12.23
CA ASP A 119 -12.62 -15.79 -12.38
C ASP A 119 -12.83 -16.50 -11.02
N PRO A 120 -14.06 -16.87 -10.62
CA PRO A 120 -14.33 -17.57 -9.36
C PRO A 120 -13.57 -18.89 -9.16
N ARG A 121 -13.29 -19.65 -10.23
CA ARG A 121 -12.48 -20.89 -10.17
C ARG A 121 -11.02 -20.55 -9.89
N THR A 122 -10.50 -19.47 -10.48
CA THR A 122 -9.16 -18.95 -10.19
C THR A 122 -9.07 -18.54 -8.73
N ALA A 123 -10.03 -17.76 -8.23
CA ALA A 123 -10.09 -17.37 -6.82
C ALA A 123 -10.05 -18.60 -5.89
N ARG A 124 -10.80 -19.68 -6.20
CA ARG A 124 -10.73 -20.95 -5.46
C ARG A 124 -9.37 -21.63 -5.56
N ALA A 125 -8.77 -21.69 -6.75
CA ALA A 125 -7.47 -22.34 -6.97
C ALA A 125 -6.33 -21.67 -6.19
N TYR A 126 -6.42 -20.35 -5.98
CA TYR A 126 -5.49 -19.58 -5.15
C TYR A 126 -5.95 -19.43 -3.69
N ASN A 127 -7.02 -20.14 -3.28
CA ASN A 127 -7.57 -20.09 -1.92
C ASN A 127 -7.92 -18.66 -1.46
N CYS A 128 -8.47 -17.81 -2.34
CA CYS A 128 -8.96 -16.49 -1.97
C CYS A 128 -10.16 -16.57 -1.01
N ASP A 129 -10.29 -15.58 -0.12
CA ASP A 129 -11.36 -15.54 0.88
C ASP A 129 -12.75 -15.40 0.24
N VAL A 130 -12.80 -14.70 -0.91
CA VAL A 130 -13.98 -14.57 -1.76
C VAL A 130 -13.84 -15.45 -3.00
N THR A 131 -14.85 -16.29 -3.25
CA THR A 131 -14.80 -17.32 -4.30
C THR A 131 -16.04 -17.35 -5.18
N SER A 132 -16.95 -16.40 -5.03
CA SER A 132 -18.14 -16.22 -5.87
C SER A 132 -18.03 -14.95 -6.70
N GLY A 133 -18.68 -14.92 -7.87
CA GLY A 133 -18.68 -13.73 -8.71
C GLY A 133 -19.27 -12.50 -8.02
N GLN A 134 -20.31 -12.68 -7.21
CA GLN A 134 -20.91 -11.58 -6.44
C GLN A 134 -19.96 -11.05 -5.35
N ALA A 135 -19.24 -11.93 -4.64
CA ALA A 135 -18.29 -11.52 -3.63
C ALA A 135 -17.04 -10.86 -4.25
N LEU A 136 -16.65 -11.25 -5.46
CA LEU A 136 -15.56 -10.62 -6.22
C LEU A 136 -15.90 -9.21 -6.73
N LYS A 137 -17.15 -8.75 -6.61
CA LYS A 137 -17.51 -7.35 -6.87
C LYS A 137 -17.17 -6.42 -5.70
N ASP A 138 -16.82 -6.94 -4.53
CA ASP A 138 -16.23 -6.13 -3.47
C ASP A 138 -14.80 -5.75 -3.87
N GLY A 139 -14.54 -4.46 -4.09
CA GLY A 139 -13.25 -3.99 -4.61
C GLY A 139 -12.07 -4.34 -3.71
N ALA A 140 -12.23 -4.21 -2.39
CA ALA A 140 -11.18 -4.55 -1.43
C ALA A 140 -10.88 -6.05 -1.42
N ALA A 141 -11.90 -6.91 -1.40
CA ALA A 141 -11.73 -8.36 -1.46
C ALA A 141 -11.17 -8.83 -2.81
N ASN A 142 -11.57 -8.20 -3.92
CA ASN A 142 -11.01 -8.44 -5.24
C ASN A 142 -9.50 -8.16 -5.25
N LEU A 143 -9.07 -7.02 -4.70
CA LEU A 143 -7.66 -6.63 -4.63
C LEU A 143 -6.85 -7.51 -3.69
N ARG A 144 -7.39 -7.92 -2.53
CA ARG A 144 -6.72 -8.91 -1.65
C ARG A 144 -6.47 -10.24 -2.38
N CYS A 145 -7.44 -10.69 -3.19
CA CYS A 145 -7.28 -11.88 -4.03
C CYS A 145 -6.28 -11.65 -5.16
N ALA A 146 -6.29 -10.48 -5.81
CA ALA A 146 -5.30 -10.12 -6.84
C ALA A 146 -3.88 -10.15 -6.31
N VAL A 147 -3.64 -9.63 -5.08
CA VAL A 147 -2.34 -9.72 -4.40
C VAL A 147 -1.91 -11.17 -4.18
N ARG A 148 -2.81 -12.05 -3.76
CA ARG A 148 -2.52 -13.49 -3.55
C ARG A 148 -2.10 -14.17 -4.86
N ILE A 149 -2.82 -13.91 -5.95
CA ILE A 149 -2.51 -14.44 -7.29
C ILE A 149 -1.15 -13.90 -7.77
N ALA A 150 -0.95 -12.57 -7.69
CA ALA A 150 0.26 -11.91 -8.14
C ALA A 150 1.49 -12.41 -7.37
N ALA A 151 1.40 -12.54 -6.04
CA ALA A 151 2.48 -13.05 -5.20
C ALA A 151 2.90 -14.47 -5.64
N ALA A 152 1.95 -15.38 -5.79
CA ALA A 152 2.24 -16.73 -6.23
C ALA A 152 2.91 -16.78 -7.62
N GLN A 153 2.39 -16.01 -8.58
CA GLN A 153 2.85 -16.08 -9.97
C GLN A 153 4.15 -15.31 -10.20
N VAL A 154 4.31 -14.11 -9.64
CA VAL A 154 5.53 -13.30 -9.80
C VAL A 154 6.70 -13.98 -9.10
N SER A 155 6.53 -14.47 -7.87
CA SER A 155 7.60 -15.20 -7.18
C SER A 155 8.00 -16.47 -7.93
N LYS A 156 7.03 -17.17 -8.54
CA LYS A 156 7.31 -18.35 -9.39
C LYS A 156 8.04 -18.01 -10.70
N ARG A 157 7.73 -16.87 -11.32
CA ARG A 157 8.22 -16.51 -12.66
C ARG A 157 9.43 -15.57 -12.65
N GLY A 158 9.74 -14.96 -11.51
CA GLY A 158 10.88 -14.06 -11.28
C GLY A 158 10.78 -12.69 -11.96
N THR A 159 9.65 -12.37 -12.61
CA THR A 159 9.45 -11.14 -13.38
C THR A 159 8.00 -10.69 -13.28
N ILE A 160 7.76 -9.38 -13.26
CA ILE A 160 6.44 -8.77 -13.33
C ILE A 160 5.74 -9.18 -14.64
N ASN A 161 6.42 -9.04 -15.78
CA ASN A 161 5.87 -9.31 -17.11
C ASN A 161 5.35 -10.75 -17.30
N ARG A 162 6.03 -11.75 -16.74
CA ARG A 162 5.58 -13.15 -16.83
C ARG A 162 4.65 -13.56 -15.68
N GLY A 163 4.85 -13.00 -14.48
CA GLY A 163 4.03 -13.31 -13.31
C GLY A 163 2.62 -12.77 -13.42
N MET A 164 2.45 -11.64 -14.09
CA MET A 164 1.14 -11.00 -14.22
C MET A 164 0.34 -11.43 -15.46
N ARG A 165 0.72 -12.52 -16.14
CA ARG A 165 0.04 -12.98 -17.38
C ARG A 165 -1.32 -13.64 -17.18
N ASP A 166 -1.75 -13.84 -15.94
CA ASP A 166 -3.12 -14.26 -15.64
C ASP A 166 -4.11 -13.13 -16.02
N TRP A 167 -3.64 -11.88 -16.14
CA TRP A 167 -4.43 -10.72 -16.56
C TRP A 167 -4.22 -10.36 -18.03
N GLY A 168 -5.33 -10.09 -18.73
CA GLY A 168 -5.37 -9.80 -20.16
C GLY A 168 -4.45 -8.64 -20.60
N PRO A 169 -4.41 -7.50 -19.90
CA PRO A 169 -3.55 -6.37 -20.21
C PRO A 169 -2.06 -6.72 -20.29
N PHE A 170 -1.58 -7.72 -19.56
CA PHE A 170 -0.18 -8.16 -19.63
C PHE A 170 0.17 -8.93 -20.90
N HIS A 171 -0.79 -9.29 -21.74
CA HIS A 171 -0.53 -9.82 -23.10
C HIS A 171 -0.37 -8.71 -24.15
N SER A 172 -0.85 -7.49 -23.88
CA SER A 172 -0.74 -6.35 -24.80
C SER A 172 0.50 -5.50 -24.51
N ALA A 173 1.42 -5.39 -25.48
CA ALA A 173 2.60 -4.54 -25.34
C ALA A 173 2.23 -3.07 -25.08
N ALA A 174 1.20 -2.56 -25.76
CA ALA A 174 0.73 -1.19 -25.57
C ALA A 174 0.18 -0.95 -24.15
N LYS A 175 -0.63 -1.88 -23.61
CA LYS A 175 -1.16 -1.76 -22.25
C LYS A 175 -0.08 -1.88 -21.19
N ARG A 176 0.90 -2.79 -21.37
CA ARG A 176 2.06 -2.89 -20.47
C ARG A 176 2.86 -1.60 -20.45
N ALA A 177 3.19 -1.05 -21.62
CA ALA A 177 3.92 0.21 -21.72
C ALA A 177 3.18 1.36 -21.04
N GLU A 178 1.85 1.41 -21.16
CA GLU A 178 1.02 2.43 -20.53
C GLU A 178 0.98 2.30 -19.00
N MET A 179 0.86 1.08 -18.48
CA MET A 179 0.90 0.82 -17.03
C MET A 179 2.29 1.13 -16.46
N ALA A 180 3.35 0.69 -17.14
CA ALA A 180 4.73 0.96 -16.75
C ALA A 180 5.02 2.47 -16.76
N ALA A 181 4.63 3.19 -17.83
CA ALA A 181 4.80 4.64 -17.88
C ALA A 181 4.11 5.34 -16.70
N TRP A 182 2.94 4.86 -16.29
CA TRP A 182 2.26 5.39 -15.12
C TRP A 182 3.02 5.08 -13.82
N THR A 183 3.41 3.83 -13.55
CA THR A 183 4.12 3.47 -12.30
C THR A 183 5.48 4.15 -12.19
N ARG A 184 6.21 4.28 -13.30
CA ARG A 184 7.51 4.96 -13.37
C ARG A 184 7.45 6.43 -12.99
N ALA A 185 6.30 7.08 -13.11
CA ALA A 185 6.13 8.50 -12.80
C ALA A 185 5.84 8.78 -11.32
N GLN A 186 5.67 7.73 -10.50
CA GLN A 186 5.23 7.89 -9.11
C GLN A 186 6.41 8.15 -8.16
N PRO A 187 6.18 8.85 -7.02
CA PRO A 187 7.24 9.17 -6.06
C PRO A 187 7.98 7.94 -5.54
N TYR A 188 7.27 6.84 -5.28
CA TYR A 188 7.84 5.56 -4.84
C TYR A 188 8.65 4.82 -5.91
N CYS A 189 8.80 5.38 -7.12
CA CYS A 189 9.68 4.89 -8.18
C CYS A 189 10.76 5.88 -8.61
N GLN A 190 10.83 7.06 -7.98
CA GLN A 190 11.90 8.02 -8.15
C GLN A 190 13.05 7.73 -7.18
N ALA A 191 14.19 8.40 -7.37
CA ALA A 191 15.26 8.34 -6.39
C ALA A 191 14.71 8.86 -5.05
N PRO A 192 15.03 8.21 -3.92
CA PRO A 192 14.74 8.78 -2.61
C PRO A 192 15.35 10.18 -2.57
N GLU A 193 14.59 11.20 -2.15
CA GLU A 193 15.18 12.53 -2.02
C GLU A 193 16.42 12.45 -1.12
N PRO A 194 17.54 13.09 -1.52
CA PRO A 194 18.68 13.20 -0.63
C PRO A 194 18.21 13.83 0.67
N LYS A 195 18.34 13.13 1.80
CA LYS A 195 18.18 13.77 3.10
C LYS A 195 19.23 14.88 3.16
N ASP A 196 18.80 16.14 3.06
CA ASP A 196 19.69 17.28 3.23
C ASP A 196 20.36 17.16 4.61
N PRO A 197 21.69 17.01 4.69
CA PRO A 197 22.39 16.85 5.96
C PRO A 197 22.29 18.10 6.84
N PHE A 198 21.76 19.23 6.34
CA PHE A 198 21.68 20.50 7.06
C PHE A 198 20.28 20.88 7.57
N THR A 199 19.21 20.15 7.24
CA THR A 199 17.85 20.51 7.70
C THR A 199 17.72 20.50 9.23
N ASN A 200 18.53 19.70 9.94
CA ASN A 200 18.54 19.66 11.41
C ASN A 200 19.44 20.72 12.09
N LEU A 201 20.16 21.58 11.34
CA LEU A 201 21.05 22.58 11.93
C LEU A 201 20.33 23.90 12.24
N LEU A 202 19.24 24.21 11.52
CA LEU A 202 18.46 25.43 11.74
C LEU A 202 17.40 25.29 12.85
N ASP A 203 16.94 24.07 13.15
CA ASP A 203 16.03 23.79 14.28
C ASP A 203 16.75 23.71 15.64
N ARG A 204 18.07 23.96 15.67
CA ARG A 204 18.92 23.92 16.89
C ARG A 204 19.57 25.27 17.22
N LEU A 205 19.18 26.35 16.55
CA LEU A 205 19.56 27.73 16.86
C LEU A 205 18.35 28.51 17.38
#